data_AF-A0A959RQW0-F1
#
_entry.id   AF-A0A959RQW0-F1
#
_cell.length_a   1.000
_cell.length_b   1.000
_cell.length_c   1.000
_cell.angle_alpha   90.00
_cell.angle_beta   90.00
_cell.angle_gamma   90.00
#
_symmetry.space_group_name_H-M   'P 1'
#
loop_
_entity.id
_entity.type
_entity.pdbx_description
1 polymer ?
#
loop_
_entity_poly.entity_id
_entity_poly.type
_entity_poly.pdbx_seq_one_letter_code
_entity_poly.pdbx_strand_id
1 'polypeptide(L)'
;MAEHTAVVKQLEGITFVGKTESNQWVTMDGPESFGGSNSAIRPKELLLLSLGGCTASDVIAILQKKRVKLDDFEVKISAES
;
A
#
# COMPACT_ATOMS: atom_id res chain seq x y z
N MET A 1 -18.20 6.64 -13.64
CA MET A 1 -17.25 6.00 -12.71
C MET A 1 -15.86 6.31 -13.25
N ALA A 2 -14.95 6.82 -12.43
CA ALA A 2 -13.56 6.97 -12.86
C ALA A 2 -12.97 5.56 -12.94
N GLU A 3 -12.42 5.21 -14.10
CA GLU A 3 -11.65 3.98 -14.26
C GLU A 3 -10.25 4.25 -13.72
N HIS A 4 -9.74 3.37 -12.85
CA HIS A 4 -8.38 3.45 -12.35
C HIS A 4 -7.58 2.28 -12.87
N THR A 5 -6.45 2.56 -13.50
CA THR A 5 -5.59 1.54 -14.08
C THR A 5 -4.22 1.50 -13.39
N ALA A 6 -3.65 0.31 -13.30
CA ALA A 6 -2.29 0.09 -12.82
C ALA A 6 -1.66 -1.04 -13.62
N VAL A 7 -0.34 -0.95 -13.84
CA VAL A 7 0.44 -1.97 -14.55
C VAL A 7 1.50 -2.50 -13.59
N VAL A 8 1.63 -3.82 -13.51
CA VAL A 8 2.71 -4.49 -12.76
C VAL A 8 3.63 -5.17 -13.77
N LYS A 9 4.91 -4.85 -13.72
CA LYS A 9 5.94 -5.42 -14.59
C LYS A 9 6.98 -6.16 -13.76
N GLN A 10 7.29 -7.39 -14.14
CA GLN A 10 8.41 -8.15 -13.57
C GLN A 10 9.73 -7.50 -13.99
N LEU A 11 10.65 -7.37 -13.04
CA LEU A 11 12.03 -7.00 -13.30
C LEU A 11 12.90 -8.24 -13.37
N GLU A 12 12.91 -9.03 -12.30
CA GLU A 12 13.68 -10.26 -12.15
C GLU A 12 13.08 -11.10 -11.02
N GLY A 13 13.12 -12.43 -11.12
CA GLY A 13 12.60 -13.31 -10.07
C GLY A 13 11.15 -12.96 -9.69
N ILE A 14 10.91 -12.72 -8.40
CA ILE A 14 9.63 -12.19 -7.90
C ILE A 14 9.70 -10.71 -7.50
N THR A 15 10.64 -9.97 -8.07
CA THR A 15 10.72 -8.52 -7.98
C THR A 15 9.91 -7.88 -9.11
N PHE A 16 9.02 -6.98 -8.74
CA PHE A 16 8.10 -6.29 -9.64
C PHE A 16 8.16 -4.79 -9.43
N VAL A 17 7.81 -4.05 -10.49
CA VAL A 17 7.51 -2.62 -10.40
C VAL A 17 6.07 -2.38 -10.83
N GLY A 18 5.30 -1.73 -9.97
CA GLY A 18 3.95 -1.23 -10.25
C GLY A 18 4.00 0.22 -10.73
N LYS A 19 3.23 0.57 -11.76
CA LYS A 19 2.97 1.94 -12.19
C LYS A 19 1.48 2.23 -12.07
N THR A 20 1.11 3.29 -11.36
CA THR A 20 -0.28 3.77 -11.28
C THR A 20 -0.59 4.72 -12.43
N GLU A 21 -1.89 4.92 -12.70
CA GLU A 21 -2.39 5.96 -13.60
C GLU A 21 -1.87 7.37 -13.25
N SER A 22 -1.70 7.66 -11.94
CA SER A 22 -1.12 8.91 -11.43
C SER A 22 0.40 9.03 -11.60
N ASN A 23 1.00 8.17 -12.43
CA ASN A 23 2.44 8.10 -12.70
C ASN A 23 3.31 7.89 -11.45
N GLN A 24 2.76 7.25 -10.41
CA GLN A 24 3.53 6.82 -9.25
C GLN A 24 4.06 5.41 -9.47
N TRP A 25 5.23 5.15 -8.89
CA TRP A 25 5.90 3.86 -9.02
C TRP A 25 6.10 3.22 -7.65
N VAL A 26 5.88 1.91 -7.58
CA VAL A 26 6.14 1.12 -6.37
C VAL A 26 6.87 -0.15 -6.76
N THR A 27 8.03 -0.37 -6.16
CA THR A 27 8.74 -1.65 -6.28
C THR A 27 8.21 -2.60 -5.22
N MET A 28 7.95 -3.84 -5.60
CA MET A 28 7.54 -4.92 -4.70
C MET A 28 8.47 -6.11 -4.88
N ASP A 29 8.71 -6.86 -3.81
CA ASP A 29 9.63 -7.98 -3.83
C ASP A 29 9.23 -9.06 -2.83
N GLY A 30 9.99 -10.16 -2.79
CA GLY A 30 9.85 -11.23 -1.81
C GLY A 30 11.15 -11.61 -1.12
N PRO A 31 11.11 -12.57 -0.20
CA PRO A 31 12.31 -13.10 0.44
C PRO A 31 13.15 -13.89 -0.57
N GLU A 32 14.47 -13.97 -0.32
CA GLU A 32 15.39 -14.77 -1.14
C GLU A 32 14.97 -16.24 -1.24
N SER A 33 14.41 -16.81 -0.16
CA SER A 33 13.90 -18.19 -0.12
C SER A 33 12.75 -18.46 -1.09
N PHE A 34 12.12 -17.42 -1.64
CA PHE A 34 11.04 -17.52 -2.62
C PHE A 34 11.42 -16.91 -3.98
N GLY A 35 12.73 -16.69 -4.24
CA GLY A 35 13.23 -16.16 -5.50
C GLY A 35 13.19 -14.63 -5.61
N GLY A 36 13.06 -13.93 -4.48
CA GLY A 36 13.14 -12.47 -4.41
C GLY A 36 14.53 -11.99 -4.04
N SER A 37 14.69 -10.68 -3.89
CA SER A 37 15.97 -10.05 -3.50
C SER A 37 15.93 -9.42 -2.11
N ASN A 38 14.83 -9.61 -1.36
CA ASN A 38 14.56 -8.97 -0.09
C ASN A 38 14.80 -7.44 -0.08
N SER A 39 14.61 -6.78 -1.23
CA SER A 39 15.03 -5.40 -1.47
C SER A 39 13.87 -4.41 -1.66
N ALA A 40 12.62 -4.88 -1.58
CA ALA A 40 11.43 -4.03 -1.56
C ALA A 40 10.29 -4.63 -0.73
N ILE A 41 9.23 -3.83 -0.56
CA ILE A 41 8.04 -4.19 0.24
C ILE A 41 7.36 -5.44 -0.31
N ARG A 42 6.83 -6.29 0.58
CA ARG A 42 6.06 -7.45 0.12
C ARG A 42 4.71 -7.00 -0.44
N PRO A 43 4.19 -7.61 -1.53
CA PRO A 43 2.87 -7.29 -2.04
C PRO A 43 1.76 -7.36 -0.98
N LYS A 44 1.83 -8.35 -0.06
CA LYS A 44 0.87 -8.49 1.04
C LYS A 44 0.97 -7.36 2.07
N GLU A 45 2.17 -6.88 2.40
CA GLU A 45 2.37 -5.75 3.30
C GLU A 45 1.85 -4.45 2.67
N LEU A 46 2.12 -4.24 1.37
CA LEU A 46 1.59 -3.11 0.62
C LEU A 46 0.05 -3.12 0.58
N LEU A 47 -0.57 -4.30 0.46
CA LEU A 47 -2.02 -4.44 0.55
C LEU A 47 -2.56 -4.02 1.91
N LEU A 48 -1.90 -4.39 3.01
CA LEU A 48 -2.30 -3.96 4.36
C LEU A 48 -2.18 -2.44 4.54
N LEU A 49 -1.09 -1.85 4.07
CA LEU A 49 -0.92 -0.39 4.10
C LEU A 49 -1.98 0.32 3.26
N SER A 50 -2.31 -0.20 2.07
CA SER A 50 -3.35 0.34 1.20
C SER A 50 -4.73 0.32 1.87
N LEU A 51 -5.12 -0.84 2.44
CA LEU A 51 -6.36 -0.98 3.19
C LEU A 51 -6.42 0.01 4.36
N GLY A 52 -5.33 0.07 5.13
CA GLY A 52 -5.20 0.99 6.25
C GLY A 52 -5.32 2.45 5.87
N GLY A 53 -4.63 2.85 4.80
CA GLY A 53 -4.68 4.22 4.27
C GLY A 53 -6.08 4.63 3.84
N CYS A 54 -6.81 3.75 3.14
CA CYS A 54 -8.19 4.01 2.76
C CYS A 54 -9.10 4.21 3.97
N THR A 55 -9.06 3.27 4.94
CA THR A 55 -9.88 3.38 6.16
C THR A 55 -9.48 4.58 7.03
N ALA A 56 -8.19 4.85 7.18
CA ALA A 56 -7.67 6.00 7.92
C ALA A 56 -8.16 7.32 7.31
N SER A 57 -8.18 7.43 5.98
CA SER A 57 -8.61 8.63 5.27
C SER A 57 -10.08 8.97 5.58
N ASP A 58 -10.96 7.97 5.64
CA ASP A 58 -12.36 8.17 6.00
C ASP A 58 -12.52 8.67 7.43
N VAL A 59 -11.78 8.08 8.38
CA VAL A 59 -11.81 8.49 9.80
C VAL A 59 -11.32 9.94 9.95
N ILE A 60 -10.19 10.28 9.33
CA ILE A 60 -9.65 11.65 9.35
C ILE A 60 -10.64 12.64 8.76
N ALA A 61 -11.28 12.33 7.63
CA ALA A 61 -12.29 13.20 7.02
C ALA A 61 -13.47 13.48 7.98
N ILE A 62 -13.94 12.47 8.72
CA ILE A 62 -15.00 12.62 9.72
C ILE A 62 -14.56 13.52 10.88
N LEU A 63 -13.35 13.28 11.43
CA LEU A 63 -12.82 14.03 12.56
C LEU A 63 -12.58 15.51 12.19
N GLN A 64 -12.06 15.78 11.00
CA GLN A 64 -11.91 17.12 10.45
C GLN A 64 -13.27 17.83 10.31
N LYS A 65 -14.28 17.15 9.77
CA LYS A 65 -15.65 17.70 9.67
C LYS A 65 -16.25 18.05 11.03
N LYS A 66 -15.89 17.29 12.06
CA LYS A 66 -16.30 17.52 13.46
C LYS A 66 -15.41 18.54 14.20
N ARG A 67 -14.36 19.08 13.56
CA ARG A 67 -13.40 20.02 14.15
C ARG A 67 -12.70 19.46 15.40
N VAL A 68 -12.45 18.16 15.44
CA VAL A 68 -11.68 17.53 16.51
C VAL A 68 -10.21 17.91 16.35
N LYS A 69 -9.58 18.39 17.43
CA LYS A 69 -8.12 18.57 17.47
C LYS A 69 -7.48 17.20 17.68
N LEU A 70 -6.58 16.82 16.77
CA LEU A 70 -5.84 15.56 16.81
C LEU A 70 -4.38 15.87 17.11
N ASP A 71 -3.80 15.21 18.11
CA ASP A 71 -2.37 15.31 18.40
C ASP A 71 -1.58 14.12 17.80
N ASP A 72 -2.16 12.92 17.76
CA ASP A 72 -1.58 11.72 17.13
C ASP A 72 -2.68 10.73 16.66
N PHE A 73 -2.39 9.94 15.63
CA PHE A 73 -3.29 8.91 15.09
C PHE A 73 -2.53 7.82 14.35
N GLU A 74 -2.72 6.57 14.79
CA GLU A 74 -2.14 5.38 14.18
C GLU A 74 -3.23 4.33 13.90
N VAL A 75 -3.09 3.61 12.78
CA VAL A 75 -3.90 2.42 12.49
C VAL A 75 -2.96 1.21 12.44
N LYS A 76 -3.10 0.33 13.42
CA LYS A 76 -2.39 -0.96 13.44
C LYS A 76 -3.25 -2.05 12.79
N ILE A 77 -2.67 -2.73 11.81
CA ILE A 77 -3.39 -3.71 10.98
C ILE A 77 -2.63 -5.02 11.00
N SER A 78 -3.37 -6.11 11.15
CA SER A 78 -2.89 -7.47 11.05
C SER A 78 -3.82 -8.27 10.14
N ALA A 79 -3.26 -9.19 9.37
CA ALA A 79 -4.01 -10.20 8.66
C ALA A 79 -3.35 -11.57 8.88
N GLU A 80 -4.18 -12.60 8.95
CA GLU A 80 -3.72 -13.97 8.95
C GLU A 80 -3.52 -14.44 7.51
N SER A 81 -2.48 -15.26 7.30
CA SER A 81 -2.05 -15.73 6.00
C SER A 81 -2.81 -16.96 5.53
#